data_AF-S8AP92-F1
#
_entry.id   AF-S8AP92-F1
#
_cell.length_a   1.000
_cell.length_b   1.000
_cell.length_c   1.000
_cell.angle_alpha   90.00
_cell.angle_beta   90.00
_cell.angle_gamma   90.00
#
_symmetry.space_group_name_H-M   'P 1'
#
loop_
_entity.id
_entity.type
_entity.pdbx_description
1 polymer ?
#
loop_
_entity_poly.entity_id
_entity_poly.type
_entity_poly.pdbx_seq_one_letter_code
_entity_poly.pdbx_strand_id
1 'polypeptide(L)'
;MLSFTTAFVAAAVTAGVLASPAAAPDAIAKRNTPNGQGTNNGFFYQFWDDGSSGTTTYTNGAAGSYSVNWQNVGDFTAGKGWSKAEPRTINFSGTVNCAGNFYLAVYTWSGQGENYILEDYGSYNPCSGGKSKGTLHSDGSDYEVCLVDRGNNYLQNWSVRKNKRSSGTVTTANHYNYYQSQGMTHNPLSSAAYQIVSTEGYGSSGSASITVSEAASGSGSDSGSGSGSGSGSGSGTATTSSASSGPTSGGSGSCSPLWGQCGGQGWNGPSCCASGSCKVTNAWYSQCQ
;
A
#
# COMPACT_ATOMS: atom_id res chain seq x y z
N MET A 1 104.58 33.50 -28.78
CA MET A 1 104.67 32.17 -28.16
C MET A 1 103.49 32.01 -27.21
N LEU A 2 102.66 30.98 -27.45
CA LEU A 2 101.77 30.28 -26.49
C LEU A 2 100.63 31.12 -25.86
N SER A 3 99.40 30.66 -25.61
CA SER A 3 98.53 29.55 -26.05
C SER A 3 97.23 29.71 -25.24
N PHE A 4 96.06 29.42 -25.83
CA PHE A 4 94.73 29.04 -25.28
C PHE A 4 94.32 29.44 -23.83
N THR A 5 93.09 29.88 -23.53
CA THR A 5 91.86 29.07 -23.66
C THR A 5 90.62 29.95 -23.39
N THR A 6 89.69 30.04 -24.35
CA THR A 6 88.35 30.60 -24.18
C THR A 6 87.42 29.55 -23.59
N ALA A 7 86.87 29.78 -22.40
CA ALA A 7 85.79 28.98 -21.84
C ALA A 7 84.43 29.63 -22.18
N PHE A 8 83.74 29.09 -23.19
CA PHE A 8 82.32 29.38 -23.44
C PHE A 8 81.49 28.55 -22.45
N VAL A 9 80.87 29.20 -21.47
CA VAL A 9 79.85 28.57 -20.60
C VAL A 9 78.49 28.77 -21.26
N ALA A 10 77.94 27.70 -21.84
CA ALA A 10 76.57 27.69 -22.33
C ALA A 10 75.60 27.48 -21.16
N ALA A 11 74.84 28.52 -20.80
CA ALA A 11 73.75 28.41 -19.84
C ALA A 11 72.52 27.81 -20.53
N ALA A 12 72.25 26.53 -20.30
CA ALA A 12 71.02 25.88 -20.73
C ALA A 12 69.89 26.25 -19.76
N VAL A 13 68.94 27.08 -20.22
CA VAL A 13 67.72 27.41 -19.47
C VAL A 13 66.73 26.26 -19.69
N THR A 14 66.58 25.38 -18.70
CA THR A 14 65.54 24.35 -18.70
C THR A 14 64.20 24.99 -18.30
N ALA A 15 63.36 25.31 -19.28
CA ALA A 15 61.96 25.67 -19.01
C ALA A 15 61.20 24.39 -18.61
N GLY A 16 61.06 24.16 -17.30
CA GLY A 16 60.22 23.10 -16.77
C GLY A 16 58.74 23.44 -17.00
N VAL A 17 58.07 22.69 -17.86
CA VAL A 17 56.61 22.74 -17.98
C VAL A 17 56.03 22.05 -16.74
N LEU A 18 55.49 22.83 -15.81
CA LEU A 18 54.68 22.30 -14.71
C LEU A 18 53.35 21.81 -15.30
N ALA A 19 53.26 20.51 -15.58
CA ALA A 19 51.97 19.87 -15.85
C ALA A 19 51.22 19.74 -14.51
N SER A 20 50.29 20.65 -14.24
CA SER A 20 49.30 20.44 -13.18
C SER A 20 48.43 19.24 -13.57
N PRO A 21 48.20 18.25 -12.69
CA PRO A 21 47.22 17.21 -12.97
C PRO A 21 45.87 17.89 -13.23
N ALA A 22 45.23 17.53 -14.34
CA ALA A 22 43.86 17.93 -14.59
C ALA A 22 43.01 17.51 -13.38
N ALA A 23 42.07 18.35 -12.97
CA ALA A 23 41.10 18.00 -11.94
C ALA A 23 40.50 16.63 -12.30
N ALA A 24 40.45 15.72 -11.32
CA ALA A 24 39.77 14.44 -11.52
C ALA A 24 38.35 14.73 -12.05
N PRO A 25 37.86 13.96 -13.04
CA PRO A 25 36.48 14.12 -13.48
C PRO A 25 35.56 14.05 -12.26
N ASP A 26 34.52 14.89 -12.24
CA ASP A 26 33.50 14.82 -11.20
C ASP A 26 33.06 13.37 -11.01
N ALA A 27 32.93 12.96 -9.76
CA ALA A 27 32.44 11.62 -9.44
C ALA A 27 31.14 11.38 -10.20
N ILE A 28 31.04 10.25 -10.92
CA ILE A 28 29.85 9.92 -11.71
C ILE A 28 28.64 10.03 -10.79
N ALA A 29 27.71 10.93 -11.12
CA ALA A 29 26.53 11.16 -10.32
C ALA A 29 25.78 9.83 -10.09
N LYS A 30 25.42 9.60 -8.83
CA LYS A 30 24.64 8.44 -8.38
C LYS A 30 23.39 8.32 -9.26
N ARG A 31 23.21 7.18 -9.95
CA ARG A 31 22.02 6.91 -10.76
C ARG A 31 20.86 6.47 -9.87
N ASN A 32 20.27 7.42 -9.16
CA ASN A 32 19.03 7.24 -8.43
C ASN A 32 17.87 7.87 -9.20
N THR A 33 16.70 7.24 -9.17
CA THR A 33 15.46 7.95 -9.51
C THR A 33 15.32 9.13 -8.55
N PRO A 34 15.01 10.36 -9.00
CA PRO A 34 14.72 11.47 -8.10
C PRO A 34 13.44 11.22 -7.30
N ASN A 35 13.41 11.67 -6.04
CA ASN A 35 12.20 11.65 -5.23
C ASN A 35 11.07 12.41 -5.93
N GLY A 36 9.87 11.85 -5.91
CA GLY A 36 8.76 12.44 -6.62
C GLY A 36 7.46 11.68 -6.42
N GLN A 37 6.37 12.39 -6.70
CA GLN A 37 5.02 11.85 -6.68
C GLN A 37 4.22 12.51 -7.79
N GLY A 38 3.12 11.87 -8.19
CA GLY A 38 2.26 12.40 -9.24
C GLY A 38 1.28 11.35 -9.73
N THR A 39 0.80 11.51 -10.97
CA THR A 39 -0.07 10.54 -11.61
C THR A 39 0.61 9.94 -12.83
N ASN A 40 0.51 8.62 -12.96
CA ASN A 40 0.98 7.89 -14.12
C ASN A 40 -0.06 6.84 -14.52
N ASN A 41 -0.52 6.88 -15.78
CA ASN A 41 -1.48 5.91 -16.32
C ASN A 41 -2.75 5.73 -15.47
N GLY A 42 -3.26 6.82 -14.88
CA GLY A 42 -4.48 6.81 -14.06
C GLY A 42 -4.27 6.47 -12.58
N PHE A 43 -3.05 6.18 -12.15
CA PHE A 43 -2.72 5.86 -10.76
C PHE A 43 -1.83 6.95 -10.16
N PHE A 44 -2.06 7.27 -8.88
CA PHE A 44 -1.08 8.03 -8.10
C PHE A 44 0.17 7.17 -7.90
N TYR A 45 1.34 7.79 -7.96
CA TYR A 45 2.59 7.17 -7.56
C TYR A 45 3.30 8.05 -6.53
N GLN A 46 4.04 7.38 -5.65
CA GLN A 46 4.99 8.04 -4.74
C GLN A 46 6.29 7.22 -4.77
N PHE A 47 7.40 7.95 -4.82
CA PHE A 47 8.74 7.42 -4.68
C PHE A 47 9.55 8.37 -3.80
N TRP A 48 10.16 7.81 -2.75
CA TRP A 48 11.07 8.50 -1.86
C TRP A 48 12.21 7.57 -1.49
N ASP A 49 13.43 8.07 -1.58
CA ASP A 49 14.69 7.45 -1.15
C ASP A 49 15.42 8.48 -0.28
N ASP A 50 15.96 8.05 0.87
CA ASP A 50 16.66 8.93 1.81
C ASP A 50 17.99 9.46 1.26
N GLY A 51 18.48 8.86 0.17
CA GLY A 51 19.72 9.19 -0.52
C GLY A 51 20.97 8.78 0.25
N SER A 52 20.85 8.23 1.46
CA SER A 52 21.96 8.07 2.42
C SER A 52 23.01 7.06 1.97
N SER A 53 22.58 6.06 1.19
CA SER A 53 23.46 5.01 0.67
C SER A 53 22.86 4.33 -0.58
N GLY A 54 23.60 3.38 -1.15
CA GLY A 54 23.07 2.46 -2.15
C GLY A 54 22.70 3.06 -3.50
N THR A 55 21.82 2.41 -4.25
CA THR A 55 21.13 2.98 -5.42
C THR A 55 19.72 2.45 -5.50
N THR A 56 18.80 3.27 -6.05
CA THR A 56 17.41 2.87 -6.27
C THR A 56 16.94 3.35 -7.64
N THR A 57 16.35 2.45 -8.41
CA THR A 57 15.73 2.74 -9.70
C THR A 57 14.26 2.34 -9.64
N TYR A 58 13.39 3.34 -9.49
CA TYR A 58 11.94 3.21 -9.60
C TYR A 58 11.47 3.48 -11.03
N THR A 59 10.62 2.61 -11.56
CA THR A 59 10.03 2.72 -12.89
C THR A 59 8.51 2.60 -12.81
N ASN A 60 7.82 3.62 -13.29
CA ASN A 60 6.38 3.57 -13.54
C ASN A 60 6.09 2.65 -14.74
N GLY A 61 5.24 1.63 -14.57
CA GLY A 61 4.72 0.77 -15.63
C GLY A 61 3.32 1.19 -16.11
N ALA A 62 2.69 0.34 -16.93
CA ALA A 62 1.33 0.53 -17.40
C ALA A 62 0.31 0.44 -16.25
N ALA A 63 -0.76 1.25 -16.30
CA ALA A 63 -1.80 1.30 -15.27
C ALA A 63 -1.21 1.34 -13.84
N GLY A 64 -1.65 0.45 -12.94
CA GLY A 64 -1.16 0.37 -11.57
C GLY A 64 0.15 -0.40 -11.41
N SER A 65 0.85 -0.73 -12.49
CA SER A 65 2.14 -1.42 -12.43
C SER A 65 3.29 -0.45 -12.15
N TYR A 66 4.22 -0.88 -11.29
CA TYR A 66 5.54 -0.27 -11.09
C TYR A 66 6.59 -1.35 -10.84
N SER A 67 7.85 -1.01 -11.04
CA SER A 67 8.98 -1.82 -10.58
C SER A 67 10.01 -0.96 -9.85
N VAL A 68 10.73 -1.59 -8.93
CA VAL A 68 11.85 -0.98 -8.24
C VAL A 68 13.00 -1.97 -8.14
N ASN A 69 14.20 -1.52 -8.47
CA ASN A 69 15.44 -2.25 -8.20
C ASN A 69 16.26 -1.42 -7.24
N TRP A 70 16.79 -2.04 -6.20
CA TRP A 70 17.57 -1.35 -5.19
C TRP A 70 18.80 -2.15 -4.77
N GLN A 71 19.87 -1.45 -4.43
CA GLN A 71 21.14 -2.04 -4.00
C GLN A 71 21.72 -1.25 -2.84
N ASN A 72 21.95 -1.92 -1.70
CA ASN A 72 22.60 -1.39 -0.49
C ASN A 72 22.02 -0.05 -0.02
N VAL A 73 20.70 0.10 -0.11
CA VAL A 73 19.98 1.34 0.26
C VAL A 73 19.96 1.54 1.76
N GLY A 74 19.80 2.80 2.17
CA GLY A 74 19.51 3.16 3.56
C GLY A 74 18.04 2.90 3.83
N ASP A 75 17.18 3.71 3.21
CA ASP A 75 15.73 3.56 3.27
C ASP A 75 15.09 4.12 1.99
N PHE A 76 14.03 3.47 1.51
CA PHE A 76 13.17 4.01 0.46
C PHE A 76 11.75 3.45 0.57
N THR A 77 10.76 4.22 0.12
CA THR A 77 9.38 3.79 -0.12
C THR A 77 8.99 4.07 -1.57
N ALA A 78 8.30 3.12 -2.20
CA ALA A 78 7.96 3.21 -3.61
C ALA A 78 6.65 2.48 -3.91
N GLY A 79 5.71 3.13 -4.59
CA GLY A 79 4.48 2.42 -4.95
C GLY A 79 3.50 3.19 -5.82
N LYS A 80 2.39 2.52 -6.12
CA LYS A 80 1.25 3.08 -6.85
C LYS A 80 -0.07 2.83 -6.13
N GLY A 81 -1.04 3.70 -6.40
CA GLY A 81 -2.39 3.62 -5.85
C GLY A 81 -3.16 4.92 -6.10
N TRP A 82 -3.60 5.56 -5.02
CA TRP A 82 -4.49 6.72 -5.01
C TRP A 82 -3.92 7.85 -4.16
N SER A 83 -4.10 9.09 -4.62
CA SER A 83 -3.64 10.30 -3.92
C SER A 83 -4.44 10.63 -2.66
N LYS A 84 -5.56 9.94 -2.45
CA LYS A 84 -6.43 10.06 -1.28
C LYS A 84 -6.77 8.67 -0.76
N ALA A 85 -6.52 8.40 0.51
CA ALA A 85 -6.88 7.16 1.18
C ALA A 85 -8.39 7.04 1.38
N GLU A 86 -8.94 5.87 1.04
CA GLU A 86 -10.33 5.50 1.23
C GLU A 86 -10.37 4.02 1.66
N PRO A 87 -11.48 3.52 2.25
CA PRO A 87 -11.60 2.12 2.68
C PRO A 87 -11.84 1.17 1.48
N ARG A 88 -10.95 1.21 0.49
CA ARG A 88 -11.03 0.46 -0.76
C ARG A 88 -10.69 -1.02 -0.56
N THR A 89 -11.24 -1.86 -1.41
CA THR A 89 -10.74 -3.21 -1.61
C THR A 89 -9.68 -3.17 -2.71
N ILE A 90 -8.44 -3.46 -2.34
CA ILE A 90 -7.28 -3.31 -3.22
C ILE A 90 -6.83 -4.69 -3.67
N ASN A 91 -6.74 -4.89 -4.98
CA ASN A 91 -6.08 -6.05 -5.56
C ASN A 91 -4.64 -5.70 -5.91
N PHE A 92 -3.73 -6.61 -5.62
CA PHE A 92 -2.34 -6.50 -6.04
C PHE A 92 -1.78 -7.84 -6.48
N SER A 93 -0.79 -7.80 -7.36
CA SER A 93 -0.04 -8.98 -7.75
C SER A 93 1.38 -8.61 -8.16
N GLY A 94 2.32 -9.52 -7.97
CA GLY A 94 3.69 -9.27 -8.37
C GLY A 94 4.69 -10.17 -7.69
N THR A 95 5.94 -9.76 -7.79
CA THR A 95 7.09 -10.45 -7.22
C THR A 95 7.92 -9.50 -6.39
N VAL A 96 8.53 -10.02 -5.32
CA VAL A 96 9.57 -9.35 -4.56
C VAL A 96 10.70 -10.33 -4.37
N ASN A 97 11.92 -9.90 -4.68
CA ASN A 97 13.15 -10.67 -4.52
C ASN A 97 14.12 -9.86 -3.66
N CYS A 98 14.18 -10.19 -2.38
CA CYS A 98 15.09 -9.54 -1.43
C CYS A 98 15.47 -10.53 -0.34
N ALA A 99 16.77 -10.70 -0.10
CA ALA A 99 17.28 -11.53 0.99
C ALA A 99 17.43 -10.76 2.32
N GLY A 100 17.40 -9.41 2.26
CA GLY A 100 17.50 -8.52 3.41
C GLY A 100 16.13 -8.03 3.90
N ASN A 101 16.11 -6.89 4.59
CA ASN A 101 14.86 -6.29 5.06
C ASN A 101 14.13 -5.55 3.93
N PHE A 102 12.84 -5.86 3.78
CA PHE A 102 11.93 -5.21 2.87
C PHE A 102 10.51 -5.34 3.39
N TYR A 103 9.61 -4.47 2.93
CA TYR A 103 8.17 -4.57 3.12
C TYR A 103 7.42 -4.49 1.80
N LEU A 104 6.36 -5.30 1.68
CA LEU A 104 5.31 -5.13 0.67
C LEU A 104 3.99 -4.94 1.42
N ALA A 105 3.42 -3.75 1.34
CA ALA A 105 2.26 -3.38 2.14
C ALA A 105 1.28 -2.50 1.37
N VAL A 106 -0.02 -2.59 1.71
CA VAL A 106 -0.89 -1.42 1.53
C VAL A 106 -0.47 -0.38 2.56
N TYR A 107 -0.06 0.78 2.08
CA TYR A 107 0.56 1.83 2.87
C TYR A 107 -0.19 3.16 2.70
N THR A 108 -0.38 3.86 3.82
CA THR A 108 -0.88 5.23 3.82
C THR A 108 0.03 6.12 4.64
N TRP A 109 0.21 7.37 4.20
CA TRP A 109 0.96 8.38 4.93
C TRP A 109 0.28 9.73 4.81
N SER A 110 0.21 10.46 5.93
CA SER A 110 -0.44 11.78 6.03
C SER A 110 0.49 12.88 6.55
N GLY A 111 1.78 12.59 6.76
CA GLY A 111 2.73 13.46 7.44
C GLY A 111 2.60 13.48 8.97
N GLN A 112 1.55 12.88 9.52
CA GLN A 112 1.31 12.78 10.97
C GLN A 112 1.36 11.32 11.48
N GLY A 113 1.73 10.40 10.60
CA GLY A 113 1.85 8.97 10.92
C GLY A 113 1.61 8.11 9.69
N GLU A 114 1.68 6.80 9.92
CA GLU A 114 1.64 5.78 8.86
C GLU A 114 0.71 4.62 9.21
N ASN A 115 0.23 3.95 8.17
CA ASN A 115 -0.47 2.68 8.31
C ASN A 115 0.09 1.68 7.32
N TYR A 116 0.31 0.47 7.80
CA TYR A 116 0.84 -0.65 7.03
C TYR A 116 -0.08 -1.86 7.19
N ILE A 117 -0.67 -2.32 6.10
CA ILE A 117 -1.21 -3.67 6.00
C ILE A 117 -0.18 -4.48 5.24
N LEU A 118 0.70 -5.13 6.00
CA LEU A 118 1.94 -5.77 5.57
C LEU A 118 1.66 -7.19 5.08
N GLU A 119 1.80 -7.39 3.77
CA GLU A 119 1.45 -8.63 3.07
C GLU A 119 2.65 -9.59 2.93
N ASP A 120 3.85 -9.03 2.76
CA ASP A 120 5.11 -9.75 2.74
C ASP A 120 6.23 -8.88 3.34
N TYR A 121 7.23 -9.54 3.92
CA TYR A 121 8.39 -8.87 4.48
C TYR A 121 9.62 -9.76 4.50
N GLY A 122 10.79 -9.13 4.57
CA GLY A 122 12.08 -9.79 4.63
C GLY A 122 12.45 -10.25 6.03
N SER A 123 13.65 -9.86 6.45
CA SER A 123 14.30 -10.33 7.67
C SER A 123 13.75 -9.76 8.98
N TYR A 124 12.94 -8.69 8.94
CA TYR A 124 12.49 -8.00 10.16
C TYR A 124 10.97 -7.84 10.22
N ASN A 125 10.35 -8.33 11.30
CA ASN A 125 8.93 -8.11 11.58
C ASN A 125 8.77 -6.83 12.41
N PRO A 126 8.06 -5.79 11.92
CA PRO A 126 7.91 -4.52 12.63
C PRO A 126 7.11 -4.65 13.93
N CYS A 127 6.24 -5.66 14.07
CA CYS A 127 5.53 -5.89 15.34
C CYS A 127 6.39 -6.48 16.46
N SER A 128 7.62 -6.94 16.16
CA SER A 128 8.54 -7.44 17.20
C SER A 128 8.92 -6.37 18.25
N GLY A 129 8.92 -5.09 17.86
CA GLY A 129 9.14 -3.95 18.75
C GLY A 129 7.89 -3.13 19.05
N GLY A 130 6.73 -3.54 18.54
CA GLY A 130 5.47 -2.80 18.66
C GLY A 130 4.64 -3.20 19.87
N LYS A 131 3.74 -2.31 20.30
CA LYS A 131 2.71 -2.64 21.29
C LYS A 131 1.62 -3.46 20.62
N SER A 132 1.48 -4.73 20.99
CA SER A 132 0.42 -5.60 20.46
C SER A 132 -0.98 -5.02 20.71
N LYS A 133 -1.84 -5.18 19.71
CA LYS A 133 -3.25 -4.78 19.67
C LYS A 133 -4.19 -5.95 19.34
N GLY A 134 -3.67 -7.18 19.38
CA GLY A 134 -4.41 -8.40 19.09
C GLY A 134 -4.25 -8.91 17.67
N THR A 135 -5.19 -9.75 17.25
CA THR A 135 -5.20 -10.41 15.95
C THR A 135 -6.49 -10.06 15.20
N LEU A 136 -6.37 -9.73 13.92
CA LEU A 136 -7.48 -9.54 12.98
C LEU A 136 -7.48 -10.66 11.95
N HIS A 137 -8.62 -11.28 11.67
CA HIS A 137 -8.78 -12.17 10.53
C HIS A 137 -9.37 -11.40 9.34
N SER A 138 -8.68 -11.40 8.19
CA SER A 138 -9.18 -10.79 6.94
C SER A 138 -8.57 -11.51 5.74
N ASP A 139 -9.27 -11.54 4.60
CA ASP A 139 -8.72 -11.96 3.31
C ASP A 139 -7.96 -13.31 3.36
N GLY A 140 -8.45 -14.26 4.16
CA GLY A 140 -7.90 -15.61 4.31
C GLY A 140 -6.64 -15.74 5.18
N SER A 141 -6.36 -14.79 6.09
CA SER A 141 -5.30 -14.95 7.10
C SER A 141 -5.56 -14.12 8.34
N ASP A 142 -4.90 -14.55 9.40
CA ASP A 142 -4.67 -13.72 10.57
C ASP A 142 -3.58 -12.69 10.28
N TYR A 143 -3.81 -11.49 10.81
CA TYR A 143 -2.86 -10.39 10.88
C TYR A 143 -2.59 -10.13 12.36
N GLU A 144 -1.32 -10.15 12.72
CA GLU A 144 -0.87 -9.58 13.99
C GLU A 144 -1.00 -8.06 13.92
N VAL A 145 -1.71 -7.45 14.86
CA VAL A 145 -1.90 -6.01 14.88
C VAL A 145 -1.08 -5.40 16.00
N CYS A 146 -0.33 -4.35 15.69
CA CYS A 146 0.44 -3.61 16.69
C CYS A 146 0.48 -2.10 16.39
N LEU A 147 0.79 -1.33 17.43
CA LEU A 147 1.06 0.10 17.36
C LEU A 147 2.54 0.33 17.64
N VAL A 148 3.20 1.09 16.77
CA VAL A 148 4.57 1.58 17.01
C VAL A 148 4.49 3.10 17.19
N ASP A 149 5.08 3.60 18.28
CA ASP A 149 5.22 5.03 18.56
C ASP A 149 6.66 5.45 18.25
N ARG A 150 6.83 6.34 17.27
CA ARG A 150 8.15 6.87 16.86
C ARG A 150 8.52 8.15 17.61
N GLY A 151 7.72 8.56 18.60
CA GLY A 151 7.87 9.81 19.32
C GLY A 151 7.26 10.99 18.57
N ASN A 152 7.16 12.15 19.23
CA ASN A 152 6.59 13.38 18.65
C ASN A 152 5.19 13.21 18.05
N ASN A 153 4.36 12.35 18.66
CA ASN A 153 3.03 11.96 18.18
C ASN A 153 3.01 11.26 16.80
N TYR A 154 4.16 10.79 16.30
CA TYR A 154 4.24 10.04 15.05
C TYR A 154 3.96 8.56 15.31
N LEU A 155 2.73 8.14 15.02
CA LEU A 155 2.25 6.79 15.25
C LEU A 155 2.22 5.98 13.96
N GLN A 156 2.54 4.69 14.06
CA GLN A 156 2.41 3.73 12.97
C GLN A 156 1.46 2.61 13.39
N ASN A 157 0.37 2.42 12.63
CA ASN A 157 -0.50 1.26 12.78
C ASN A 157 -0.01 0.14 11.86
N TRP A 158 0.11 -1.08 12.39
CA TRP A 158 0.57 -2.24 11.62
C TRP A 158 -0.44 -3.37 11.70
N SER A 159 -0.79 -3.96 10.56
CA SER A 159 -1.36 -5.30 10.42
C SER A 159 -0.36 -6.18 9.68
N VAL A 160 0.27 -7.13 10.35
CA VAL A 160 1.29 -8.02 9.79
C VAL A 160 0.71 -9.37 9.48
N ARG A 161 0.61 -9.71 8.19
CA ARG A 161 0.04 -10.97 7.71
C ARG A 161 0.88 -12.16 8.16
N LYS A 162 0.24 -13.20 8.72
CA LYS A 162 0.93 -14.43 9.14
C LYS A 162 1.37 -15.28 7.95
N ASN A 163 0.47 -15.50 6.98
CA ASN A 163 0.81 -16.23 5.76
C ASN A 163 1.28 -15.23 4.69
N LYS A 164 2.59 -15.01 4.56
CA LYS A 164 3.17 -14.04 3.62
C LYS A 164 2.74 -14.30 2.18
N ARG A 165 2.50 -13.23 1.40
CA ARG A 165 2.13 -13.32 -0.02
C ARG A 165 2.50 -12.05 -0.80
N SER A 166 2.81 -12.22 -2.09
CA SER A 166 3.06 -11.11 -3.03
C SER A 166 1.91 -10.85 -4.01
N SER A 167 0.74 -11.47 -3.78
CA SER A 167 -0.47 -11.21 -4.54
C SER A 167 -1.72 -11.52 -3.73
N GLY A 168 -2.82 -10.84 -4.03
CA GLY A 168 -4.12 -11.07 -3.43
C GLY A 168 -4.95 -9.80 -3.31
N THR A 169 -5.99 -9.91 -2.50
CA THR A 169 -6.92 -8.82 -2.18
C THR A 169 -6.72 -8.37 -0.75
N VAL A 170 -6.69 -7.06 -0.51
CA VAL A 170 -6.68 -6.44 0.81
C VAL A 170 -7.95 -5.62 0.98
N THR A 171 -8.83 -6.08 1.87
CA THR A 171 -10.06 -5.35 2.22
C THR A 171 -9.74 -4.32 3.30
N THR A 172 -9.23 -3.14 2.91
CA THR A 172 -8.65 -2.16 3.86
C THR A 172 -9.63 -1.71 4.95
N ALA A 173 -10.93 -1.68 4.65
CA ALA A 173 -11.99 -1.40 5.61
C ALA A 173 -11.92 -2.30 6.87
N ASN A 174 -11.63 -3.59 6.71
CA ASN A 174 -11.54 -4.53 7.84
C ASN A 174 -10.43 -4.10 8.81
N HIS A 175 -9.29 -3.70 8.28
CA HIS A 175 -8.13 -3.25 9.05
C HIS A 175 -8.42 -1.92 9.76
N TYR A 176 -8.95 -0.94 9.03
CA TYR A 176 -9.22 0.38 9.58
C TYR A 176 -10.31 0.34 10.67
N ASN A 177 -11.35 -0.47 10.48
CA ASN A 177 -12.38 -0.70 11.50
C ASN A 177 -11.79 -1.40 12.74
N TYR A 178 -10.90 -2.37 12.53
CA TYR A 178 -10.22 -3.03 13.65
C TYR A 178 -9.35 -2.06 14.45
N TYR A 179 -8.57 -1.19 13.79
CA TYR A 179 -7.74 -0.18 14.47
C TYR A 179 -8.58 0.71 15.38
N GLN A 180 -9.73 1.18 14.88
CA GLN A 180 -10.67 1.97 15.68
C GLN A 180 -11.20 1.18 16.88
N SER A 181 -11.59 -0.09 16.69
CA SER A 181 -12.05 -0.96 17.79
C SER A 181 -11.01 -1.17 18.89
N GLN A 182 -9.72 -1.10 18.55
CA GLN A 182 -8.59 -1.26 19.46
C GLN A 182 -8.05 0.08 20.02
N GLY A 183 -8.81 1.17 19.82
CA GLY A 183 -8.46 2.51 20.28
C GLY A 183 -7.15 3.04 19.70
N MET A 184 -6.80 2.65 18.47
CA MET A 184 -5.65 3.22 17.76
C MET A 184 -6.05 4.58 17.18
N THR A 185 -5.37 5.64 17.62
CA THR A 185 -5.80 7.04 17.39
C THR A 185 -5.33 7.62 16.06
N HIS A 186 -4.29 7.05 15.44
CA HIS A 186 -3.84 7.47 14.13
C HIS A 186 -4.87 7.05 13.07
N ASN A 187 -5.37 8.01 12.29
CA ASN A 187 -6.42 7.81 11.29
C ASN A 187 -5.83 7.57 9.89
N PRO A 188 -5.97 6.35 9.32
CA PRO A 188 -5.52 6.05 7.95
C PRO A 188 -6.25 6.83 6.86
N LEU A 189 -7.44 7.35 7.16
CA LEU A 189 -8.33 8.02 6.21
C LEU A 189 -8.34 9.54 6.37
N SER A 190 -7.28 10.12 6.94
CA SER A 190 -7.15 11.57 6.98
C SER A 190 -7.17 12.16 5.56
N SER A 191 -7.71 13.36 5.38
CA SER A 191 -7.82 13.99 4.05
C SER A 191 -6.47 14.25 3.37
N ALA A 192 -5.38 14.27 4.14
CA ALA A 192 -4.01 14.42 3.65
C ALA A 192 -3.33 13.09 3.29
N ALA A 193 -3.95 11.95 3.61
CA ALA A 193 -3.34 10.64 3.40
C ALA A 193 -3.43 10.20 1.94
N TYR A 194 -2.31 9.82 1.33
CA TYR A 194 -2.34 8.96 0.12
C TYR A 194 -2.44 7.49 0.52
N GLN A 195 -2.76 6.62 -0.44
CA GLN A 195 -2.87 5.17 -0.25
C GLN A 195 -2.26 4.44 -1.45
N ILE A 196 -1.20 3.68 -1.24
CA ILE A 196 -0.48 2.94 -2.28
C ILE A 196 -0.25 1.49 -1.85
N VAL A 197 -0.02 0.60 -2.81
CA VAL A 197 0.71 -0.63 -2.52
C VAL A 197 2.19 -0.27 -2.65
N SER A 198 2.89 -0.28 -1.52
CA SER A 198 4.27 0.15 -1.36
C SER A 198 5.21 -1.04 -1.28
N THR A 199 6.36 -0.92 -1.94
CA THR A 199 7.58 -1.63 -1.63
C THR A 199 8.49 -0.70 -0.84
N GLU A 200 8.95 -1.16 0.32
CA GLU A 200 9.95 -0.46 1.14
C GLU A 200 11.18 -1.36 1.27
N GLY A 201 12.39 -0.77 1.21
CA GLY A 201 13.63 -1.49 1.44
C GLY A 201 14.50 -0.71 2.42
N TYR A 202 14.98 -1.40 3.46
CA TYR A 202 15.77 -0.79 4.52
C TYR A 202 17.08 -1.56 4.72
N GLY A 203 18.22 -0.90 4.57
CA GLY A 203 19.55 -1.51 4.75
C GLY A 203 19.78 -2.75 3.88
N SER A 204 19.21 -2.78 2.67
CA SER A 204 19.10 -4.02 1.88
C SER A 204 19.33 -3.83 0.37
N SER A 205 19.28 -4.95 -0.36
CA SER A 205 19.31 -5.01 -1.82
C SER A 205 18.22 -5.95 -2.32
N GLY A 206 17.58 -5.63 -3.44
CA GLY A 206 16.52 -6.45 -4.00
C GLY A 206 15.84 -5.84 -5.21
N SER A 207 14.74 -6.46 -5.60
CA SER A 207 13.86 -5.99 -6.67
C SER A 207 12.41 -6.32 -6.39
N ALA A 208 11.50 -5.51 -6.91
CA ALA A 208 10.08 -5.79 -6.91
C ALA A 208 9.42 -5.33 -8.22
N SER A 209 8.39 -6.05 -8.63
CA SER A 209 7.51 -5.68 -9.74
C SER A 209 6.08 -5.96 -9.32
N ILE A 210 5.30 -4.91 -9.12
CA ILE A 210 3.97 -4.98 -8.50
C ILE A 210 2.96 -4.32 -9.44
N THR A 211 1.77 -4.89 -9.52
CA THR A 211 0.60 -4.33 -10.20
C THR A 211 -0.51 -4.13 -9.20
N VAL A 212 -1.11 -2.95 -9.22
CA VAL A 212 -2.19 -2.53 -8.32
C VAL A 212 -3.47 -2.30 -9.11
N SER A 213 -4.60 -2.68 -8.54
CA SER A 213 -5.91 -2.26 -9.02
C SER A 213 -6.89 -2.11 -7.87
N GLU A 214 -7.93 -1.31 -8.08
CA GLU A 214 -9.11 -1.38 -7.23
C GLU A 214 -9.90 -2.62 -7.66
N ALA A 215 -10.42 -3.40 -6.70
CA ALA A 215 -11.50 -4.29 -7.04
C ALA A 215 -12.64 -3.46 -7.62
N ALA A 216 -13.13 -3.81 -8.81
CA ALA A 216 -14.33 -3.18 -9.33
C ALA A 216 -15.40 -3.25 -8.24
N SER A 217 -16.09 -2.13 -8.01
CA SER A 217 -17.34 -2.12 -7.24
C SER A 217 -18.37 -2.94 -8.03
N GLY A 218 -18.24 -4.26 -7.95
CA GLY A 218 -18.90 -5.20 -8.84
C GLY A 218 -20.19 -5.71 -8.24
N SER A 219 -21.30 -5.28 -8.83
CA SER A 219 -22.44 -6.13 -9.10
C SER A 219 -21.94 -7.40 -9.81
N GLY A 220 -21.80 -8.51 -9.07
CA GLY A 220 -21.44 -9.80 -9.64
C GLY A 220 -22.68 -10.49 -10.22
N SER A 221 -22.81 -10.46 -11.54
CA SER A 221 -23.65 -11.40 -12.28
C SER A 221 -22.96 -12.77 -12.23
N ASP A 222 -23.56 -13.73 -11.53
CA ASP A 222 -23.24 -15.14 -11.72
C ASP A 222 -24.33 -15.80 -12.57
N SER A 223 -23.89 -16.32 -13.71
CA SER A 223 -24.71 -17.05 -14.67
C SER A 223 -24.67 -18.53 -14.29
N GLY A 224 -25.55 -18.91 -13.37
CA GLY A 224 -25.78 -20.30 -12.97
C GLY A 224 -27.04 -20.87 -13.60
N SER A 225 -26.88 -21.51 -14.76
CA SER A 225 -27.91 -22.35 -15.40
C SER A 225 -28.36 -23.48 -14.47
N GLY A 226 -29.68 -23.59 -14.27
CA GLY A 226 -30.30 -24.67 -13.49
C GLY A 226 -31.78 -24.82 -13.85
N SER A 227 -32.06 -25.38 -15.03
CA SER A 227 -33.37 -25.89 -15.42
C SER A 227 -33.71 -27.16 -14.63
N GLY A 228 -34.94 -27.27 -14.10
CA GLY A 228 -35.44 -28.55 -13.59
C GLY A 228 -36.61 -28.46 -12.62
N SER A 229 -37.81 -28.27 -13.18
CA SER A 229 -39.12 -28.28 -12.50
C SER A 229 -39.45 -29.59 -11.77
N GLY A 230 -40.24 -29.49 -10.70
CA GLY A 230 -41.19 -30.55 -10.34
C GLY A 230 -41.58 -30.62 -8.86
N SER A 231 -42.69 -29.99 -8.47
CA SER A 231 -43.60 -30.55 -7.46
C SER A 231 -44.98 -29.93 -7.57
N GLY A 232 -45.98 -30.79 -7.69
CA GLY A 232 -47.36 -30.45 -7.89
C GLY A 232 -48.12 -30.13 -6.60
N SER A 233 -49.14 -29.30 -6.79
CA SER A 233 -50.51 -29.35 -6.26
C SER A 233 -50.74 -29.56 -4.75
N GLY A 234 -51.41 -28.57 -4.12
CA GLY A 234 -52.00 -28.71 -2.79
C GLY A 234 -52.65 -27.43 -2.26
N SER A 235 -53.91 -27.24 -2.62
CA SER A 235 -54.83 -26.13 -2.29
C SER A 235 -55.11 -25.92 -0.78
N GLY A 236 -55.39 -24.67 -0.36
CA GLY A 236 -56.02 -24.39 0.95
C GLY A 236 -56.05 -22.94 1.46
N THR A 237 -57.01 -22.14 0.97
CA THR A 237 -57.90 -21.19 1.71
C THR A 237 -57.39 -19.94 2.48
N ALA A 238 -57.96 -18.80 2.04
CA ALA A 238 -58.23 -17.45 2.61
C ALA A 238 -57.92 -17.16 4.11
N THR A 239 -57.56 -15.94 4.56
CA THR A 239 -58.37 -14.69 4.50
C THR A 239 -57.56 -13.42 4.91
N THR A 240 -57.74 -12.33 4.16
CA THR A 240 -57.75 -10.86 4.49
C THR A 240 -56.90 -10.23 5.62
N SER A 241 -56.04 -9.26 5.29
CA SER A 241 -56.31 -7.79 5.42
C SER A 241 -55.03 -6.92 5.46
N SER A 242 -55.05 -5.87 4.61
CA SER A 242 -54.44 -4.53 4.81
C SER A 242 -52.93 -4.33 4.59
N ALA A 243 -52.59 -4.05 3.32
CA ALA A 243 -51.42 -3.25 2.95
C ALA A 243 -51.72 -1.76 3.14
N SER A 244 -50.81 -1.05 3.84
CA SER A 244 -50.73 0.42 3.86
C SER A 244 -49.65 0.84 2.86
N SER A 245 -50.07 1.63 1.88
CA SER A 245 -49.30 2.26 0.83
C SER A 245 -48.40 3.40 1.33
N GLY A 246 -47.12 3.37 0.94
CA GLY A 246 -46.18 4.51 0.92
C GLY A 246 -45.16 4.29 -0.21
N PRO A 247 -44.78 5.32 -1.00
CA PRO A 247 -44.23 5.15 -2.34
C PRO A 247 -42.69 4.96 -2.41
N THR A 248 -42.28 4.04 -3.29
CA THR A 248 -41.15 4.04 -4.26
C THR A 248 -40.04 5.10 -4.15
N SER A 249 -38.76 4.84 -4.48
CA SER A 249 -38.04 3.68 -5.03
C SER A 249 -36.55 4.05 -5.07
N GLY A 250 -35.69 3.06 -4.89
CA GLY A 250 -34.24 3.16 -5.09
C GLY A 250 -33.47 1.95 -4.54
N GLY A 251 -34.16 0.86 -4.20
CA GLY A 251 -33.57 -0.38 -3.71
C GLY A 251 -33.53 -1.42 -4.82
N SER A 252 -32.33 -1.77 -5.25
CA SER A 252 -32.07 -2.94 -6.09
C SER A 252 -31.03 -3.82 -5.41
N GLY A 253 -31.50 -4.75 -4.58
CA GLY A 253 -31.35 -6.15 -4.95
C GLY A 253 -30.41 -7.08 -4.17
N SER A 254 -29.82 -6.71 -3.03
CA SER A 254 -29.08 -7.70 -2.20
C SER A 254 -29.04 -7.30 -0.73
N CYS A 255 -29.21 -8.27 0.17
CA CYS A 255 -28.96 -8.06 1.60
C CYS A 255 -27.47 -7.98 1.89
N SER A 256 -27.09 -7.24 2.94
CA SER A 256 -25.72 -7.16 3.42
C SER A 256 -25.20 -8.54 3.86
N PRO A 257 -23.97 -8.95 3.53
CA PRO A 257 -23.41 -10.24 3.96
C PRO A 257 -23.31 -10.31 5.50
N LEU A 258 -23.14 -11.52 6.05
CA LEU A 258 -22.82 -11.69 7.47
C LEU A 258 -21.58 -10.84 7.78
N TRP A 259 -21.64 -10.05 8.85
CA TRP A 259 -20.66 -9.03 9.27
C TRP A 259 -20.60 -7.75 8.40
N GLY A 260 -21.43 -7.59 7.38
CA GLY A 260 -21.55 -6.36 6.61
C GLY A 260 -22.47 -5.31 7.26
N GLN A 261 -22.33 -4.05 6.84
CA GLN A 261 -23.19 -2.95 7.32
C GLN A 261 -24.60 -3.07 6.74
N CYS A 262 -25.60 -3.05 7.62
CA CYS A 262 -27.01 -3.17 7.28
C CYS A 262 -27.85 -1.98 7.77
N GLY A 263 -27.21 -0.90 8.22
CA GLY A 263 -27.92 0.26 8.77
C GLY A 263 -26.99 1.31 9.36
N GLY A 264 -27.58 2.41 9.81
CA GLY A 264 -26.88 3.57 10.36
C GLY A 264 -27.43 4.88 9.79
N GLN A 265 -27.34 5.96 10.54
CA GLN A 265 -27.70 7.28 10.05
C GLN A 265 -26.84 7.65 8.84
N GLY A 266 -27.48 8.05 7.73
CA GLY A 266 -26.82 8.34 6.45
C GLY A 266 -26.44 7.12 5.61
N TRP A 267 -26.77 5.90 6.04
CA TRP A 267 -26.57 4.68 5.25
C TRP A 267 -27.61 4.57 4.13
N ASN A 268 -27.13 4.52 2.89
CA ASN A 268 -27.97 4.34 1.68
C ASN A 268 -27.89 2.92 1.10
N GLY A 269 -27.28 1.98 1.83
CA GLY A 269 -27.12 0.60 1.38
C GLY A 269 -28.22 -0.34 1.90
N PRO A 270 -28.01 -1.66 1.81
CA PRO A 270 -29.00 -2.66 2.22
C PRO A 270 -29.38 -2.53 3.70
N SER A 271 -30.66 -2.68 4.00
CA SER A 271 -31.18 -2.70 5.39
C SER A 271 -31.47 -4.12 5.91
N CYS A 272 -31.18 -5.13 5.09
CA CYS A 272 -31.39 -6.55 5.40
C CYS A 272 -30.06 -7.32 5.40
N CYS A 273 -30.05 -8.50 6.01
CA CYS A 273 -28.88 -9.37 6.13
C CYS A 273 -29.06 -10.66 5.33
N ALA A 274 -28.06 -11.05 4.55
CA ALA A 274 -28.05 -12.29 3.78
C ALA A 274 -28.01 -13.52 4.70
N SER A 275 -27.44 -13.36 5.89
CA SER A 275 -27.51 -14.28 7.01
C SER A 275 -27.46 -13.50 8.33
N GLY A 276 -28.12 -14.02 9.37
CA GLY A 276 -28.23 -13.36 10.67
C GLY A 276 -29.28 -12.24 10.70
N SER A 277 -29.10 -11.29 11.62
CA SER A 277 -30.00 -10.15 11.83
C SER A 277 -29.21 -8.85 11.89
N CYS A 278 -29.83 -7.76 11.44
CA CYS A 278 -29.19 -6.44 11.49
C CYS A 278 -29.20 -5.93 12.93
N LYS A 279 -28.02 -5.88 13.57
CA LYS A 279 -27.84 -5.40 14.95
C LYS A 279 -27.30 -3.97 14.93
N VAL A 280 -28.02 -3.05 15.57
CA VAL A 280 -27.54 -1.68 15.77
C VAL A 280 -26.33 -1.71 16.69
N THR A 281 -25.19 -1.20 16.22
CA THR A 281 -23.98 -1.05 17.04
C THR A 281 -23.90 0.36 17.61
N ASN A 282 -24.21 1.37 16.79
CA ASN A 282 -24.33 2.76 17.21
C ASN A 282 -25.24 3.54 16.23
N ALA A 283 -25.46 4.82 16.48
CA ALA A 283 -26.35 5.66 15.67
C ALA A 283 -26.01 5.70 14.17
N TRP A 284 -24.74 5.49 13.80
CA TRP A 284 -24.22 5.58 12.43
C TRP A 284 -23.92 4.21 11.82
N TYR A 285 -24.07 3.12 12.57
CA TYR A 285 -23.65 1.79 12.13
C TYR A 285 -24.49 0.65 12.74
N SER A 286 -25.02 -0.19 11.87
CA SER A 286 -25.62 -1.49 12.19
C SER A 286 -24.97 -2.59 11.36
N GLN A 287 -24.77 -3.78 11.93
CA GLN A 287 -24.07 -4.89 11.30
C GLN A 287 -24.90 -6.17 11.29
N CYS A 288 -24.77 -6.97 10.23
CA CYS A 288 -25.33 -8.32 10.17
C CYS A 288 -24.57 -9.27 11.09
N GLN A 289 -25.26 -9.89 12.05
CA GLN A 289 -24.72 -10.87 12.99
C GLN A 289 -25.72 -12.00 13.24
#